data_AF-A0A455UCN4-F1
#
_entry.id   AF-A0A455UCN4-F1
#
_cell.length_a   1.000
_cell.length_b   1.000
_cell.length_c   1.000
_cell.angle_alpha   90.00
_cell.angle_beta   90.00
_cell.angle_gamma   90.00
#
_symmetry.space_group_name_H-M   'P 1'
#
loop_
_entity.id
_entity.type
_entity.pdbx_description
1 polymer ?
#
loop_
_entity_poly.entity_id
_entity_poly.type
_entity_poly.pdbx_seq_one_letter_code
_entity_poly.pdbx_strand_id
1 'polypeptide(L)'
;MRIRPIARDDLDGLQALAQQAGVGFTSLPDNREFLAGKIEAAASAFEERTPVDDRLYFFVLEDEVSGELAGCCAIEGQVGREVPFYNYRLGTLAHSSIQLDLHRTIDTLF
;
A
#
# COMPACT_ATOMS: atom_id res chain seq x y z
N MET A 1 -9.91 7.91 -20.30
CA MET A 1 -9.46 7.49 -18.96
C MET A 1 -9.12 6.03 -19.06
N ARG A 2 -7.84 5.69 -18.92
CA ARG A 2 -7.30 4.35 -19.16
C ARG A 2 -6.52 3.88 -17.93
N ILE A 3 -6.76 2.65 -17.51
CA ILE A 3 -5.90 1.98 -16.53
C ILE A 3 -4.81 1.23 -17.28
N ARG A 4 -3.57 1.43 -16.89
CA ARG A 4 -2.40 0.73 -17.44
C ARG A 4 -1.35 0.45 -16.35
N PRO A 5 -0.44 -0.51 -16.56
CA PRO A 5 0.77 -0.60 -15.77
C PRO A 5 1.51 0.74 -15.73
N ILE A 6 2.14 1.03 -14.59
CA ILE A 6 3.03 2.18 -14.46
C ILE A 6 4.28 1.97 -15.33
N ALA A 7 4.72 3.04 -16.00
CA ALA A 7 5.90 3.08 -16.84
C ALA A 7 7.05 3.82 -16.15
N ARG A 8 8.29 3.58 -16.60
CA ARG A 8 9.50 4.23 -16.06
C ARG A 8 9.46 5.76 -16.16
N ASP A 9 8.78 6.28 -17.17
CA ASP A 9 8.65 7.72 -17.43
C ASP A 9 7.52 8.38 -16.62
N ASP A 10 6.73 7.62 -15.86
CA ASP A 10 5.62 8.15 -15.05
C ASP A 10 6.08 8.81 -13.73
N LEU A 11 7.38 8.85 -13.44
CA LEU A 11 7.92 9.29 -12.14
C LEU A 11 7.44 10.68 -11.73
N ASP A 12 7.38 11.63 -12.66
CA ASP A 12 6.94 12.99 -12.37
C ASP A 12 5.44 13.04 -12.05
N GLY A 13 4.62 12.33 -12.83
CA GLY A 13 3.18 12.20 -12.58
C GLY A 13 2.90 11.49 -11.26
N LEU A 14 3.67 10.45 -10.95
CA LEU A 14 3.54 9.72 -9.69
C LEU A 14 3.93 10.58 -8.49
N GLN A 15 4.98 11.39 -8.62
CA GLN A 15 5.38 12.32 -7.56
C GLN A 15 4.30 13.37 -7.30
N ALA A 16 3.66 13.90 -8.35
CA ALA A 16 2.52 14.81 -8.19
C ALA A 16 1.36 14.16 -7.42
N LEU A 17 1.04 12.89 -7.71
CA LEU A 17 0.04 12.13 -6.96
C LEU A 17 0.46 11.90 -5.49
N ALA A 18 1.73 11.60 -5.24
CA ALA A 18 2.26 11.41 -3.89
C ALA A 18 2.13 12.68 -3.03
N GLN A 19 2.39 13.86 -3.63
CA GLN A 19 2.21 15.15 -2.99
C GLN A 19 0.75 15.42 -2.63
N GLN A 20 -0.19 15.02 -3.50
CA GLN A 20 -1.62 15.18 -3.27
C GLN A 20 -2.17 14.22 -2.20
N ALA A 21 -1.64 12.98 -2.11
CA ALA A 21 -2.04 12.01 -1.10
C ALA A 21 -1.78 12.51 0.33
N GLY A 22 -0.78 13.38 0.49
CA GLY A 22 -0.47 14.04 1.76
C GLY A 22 0.25 13.15 2.76
N VAL A 23 0.45 13.69 3.97
CA VAL A 23 1.22 13.03 5.03
C VAL A 23 0.45 11.84 5.60
N GLY A 24 1.14 10.73 5.82
CA GLY A 24 0.59 9.52 6.45
C GLY A 24 0.24 8.40 5.48
N PHE A 25 0.25 8.65 4.18
CA PHE A 25 0.09 7.62 3.16
C PHE A 25 1.44 6.95 2.84
N THR A 26 1.91 6.14 3.77
CA THR A 26 3.27 5.56 3.76
C THR A 26 3.57 4.64 2.57
N SER A 27 2.54 4.13 1.89
CA SER A 27 2.69 3.34 0.66
C SER A 27 2.99 4.19 -0.58
N LEU A 28 2.79 5.52 -0.54
CA LEU A 28 3.10 6.46 -1.61
C LEU A 28 3.67 7.77 -1.02
N PRO A 29 4.86 7.74 -0.41
CA PRO A 29 5.49 8.94 0.15
C PRO A 29 5.95 9.88 -0.97
N ASP A 30 5.97 11.19 -0.73
CA ASP A 30 6.67 12.17 -1.59
C ASP A 30 8.20 12.05 -1.39
N ASN A 31 8.73 10.92 -1.84
CA ASN A 31 10.15 10.62 -1.88
C ASN A 31 10.47 10.04 -3.26
N ARG A 32 11.12 10.86 -4.10
CA ARG A 32 11.39 10.52 -5.50
C ARG A 32 12.21 9.24 -5.69
N GLU A 33 13.18 8.98 -4.81
CA GLU A 33 14.00 7.77 -4.88
C GLU A 33 13.16 6.51 -4.57
N PHE A 34 12.34 6.58 -3.52
CA PHE A 34 11.40 5.51 -3.19
C PHE A 34 10.42 5.24 -4.34
N LEU A 35 9.86 6.29 -4.93
CA LEU A 35 8.93 6.18 -6.06
C LEU A 35 9.59 5.56 -7.30
N ALA A 36 10.82 5.97 -7.63
CA ALA A 36 11.58 5.40 -8.73
C ALA A 36 11.87 3.90 -8.52
N GLY A 37 12.27 3.50 -7.30
CA GLY A 37 12.45 2.10 -6.94
C GLY A 37 11.17 1.28 -7.07
N LYS A 38 10.03 1.87 -6.64
CA LYS A 38 8.71 1.24 -6.74
C LYS A 38 8.26 1.05 -8.20
N ILE A 39 8.57 2.01 -9.08
CA ILE A 39 8.32 1.88 -10.53
C ILE A 39 9.16 0.75 -11.13
N GLU A 40 10.46 0.66 -10.79
CA GLU A 40 11.33 -0.40 -11.31
C GLU A 40 10.89 -1.79 -10.84
N ALA A 41 10.47 -1.92 -9.57
CA ALA A 41 9.91 -3.16 -9.03
C ALA A 41 8.66 -3.60 -9.80
N ALA A 42 7.76 -2.66 -10.11
CA ALA A 42 6.58 -2.94 -10.90
C ALA A 42 6.91 -3.33 -12.34
N ALA A 43 7.82 -2.60 -13.00
CA ALA A 43 8.26 -2.90 -14.36
C ALA A 43 8.89 -4.31 -14.44
N SER A 44 9.74 -4.66 -13.48
CA SER A 44 10.35 -6.00 -13.38
C SER A 44 9.31 -7.10 -13.19
N ALA A 45 8.24 -6.83 -12.42
CA ALA A 45 7.14 -7.78 -12.22
C ALA A 45 6.34 -8.04 -13.52
N PHE A 46 6.02 -7.00 -14.29
CA PHE A 46 5.31 -7.13 -15.58
C PHE A 46 6.17 -7.75 -16.68
N GLU A 47 7.50 -7.58 -16.62
CA GLU A 47 8.47 -8.24 -17.49
C GLU A 47 8.76 -9.70 -17.06
N GLU A 48 8.06 -10.21 -16.04
CA GLU A 48 8.22 -11.55 -15.46
C GLU A 48 9.63 -11.85 -14.93
N ARG A 49 10.41 -10.82 -14.61
CA ARG A 49 11.77 -10.93 -14.03
C ARG A 49 11.77 -11.15 -12.51
N THR A 50 10.61 -11.02 -11.87
CA THR A 50 10.43 -11.20 -10.42
C THR A 50 9.63 -12.46 -10.10
N PRO A 51 10.02 -13.26 -9.08
CA PRO A 51 9.21 -14.39 -8.58
C PRO A 51 7.78 -13.98 -8.26
N VAL A 52 6.79 -14.83 -8.54
CA VAL A 52 5.36 -14.50 -8.44
C VAL A 52 4.96 -13.99 -7.04
N ASP A 53 5.59 -14.54 -6.01
CA ASP A 53 5.42 -14.18 -4.62
C ASP A 53 5.96 -12.80 -4.24
N ASP A 54 6.91 -12.26 -5.00
CA ASP A 54 7.56 -10.97 -4.74
C ASP A 54 7.14 -9.89 -5.76
N ARG A 55 6.11 -10.16 -6.57
CA ARG A 55 5.64 -9.21 -7.61
C ARG A 55 4.85 -8.06 -7.00
N LEU A 56 5.25 -6.85 -7.37
CA LEU A 56 4.47 -5.64 -7.22
C LEU A 56 3.71 -5.35 -8.53
N TYR A 57 2.39 -5.34 -8.49
CA TYR A 57 1.56 -4.90 -9.61
C TYR A 57 1.09 -3.47 -9.37
N PHE A 58 1.67 -2.51 -10.10
CA PHE A 58 1.36 -1.09 -9.95
C PHE A 58 0.70 -0.54 -11.22
N PHE A 59 -0.49 0.02 -11.05
CA PHE A 59 -1.29 0.62 -12.10
C PHE A 59 -1.49 2.13 -11.88
N VAL A 60 -1.63 2.85 -12.98
CA VAL A 60 -2.00 4.26 -13.02
C VAL A 60 -3.28 4.44 -13.82
N LEU A 61 -4.07 5.44 -13.44
CA LEU A 61 -5.20 5.95 -14.21
C LEU A 61 -4.72 7.16 -14.99
N GLU A 62 -4.67 7.05 -16.31
CA GLU A 62 -4.21 8.08 -17.23
C GLU A 62 -5.39 8.72 -17.96
N ASP A 63 -5.39 10.05 -18.07
CA ASP A 63 -6.20 10.76 -19.04
C ASP A 63 -5.54 10.63 -20.42
N GLU A 64 -6.22 9.98 -21.37
CA GLU A 64 -5.66 9.70 -22.70
C GLU A 64 -5.55 10.95 -23.59
N VAL A 65 -6.21 12.05 -23.22
CA VAL A 65 -6.18 13.31 -23.98
C VAL A 65 -5.00 14.16 -23.53
N SER A 66 -4.79 14.31 -22.22
CA SER A 66 -3.70 15.13 -21.67
C SER A 66 -2.41 14.35 -21.39
N GLY A 67 -2.50 13.02 -21.22
CA GLY A 67 -1.42 12.17 -20.73
C GLY A 67 -1.18 12.29 -19.22
N GLU A 68 -2.01 13.04 -18.49
CA GLU A 68 -1.83 13.24 -17.06
C GLU A 68 -2.33 12.04 -16.25
N LEU A 69 -1.66 11.77 -15.12
CA LEU A 69 -2.08 10.73 -14.19
C LEU A 69 -3.13 11.29 -13.22
N ALA A 70 -4.33 10.70 -13.26
CA ALA A 70 -5.45 11.06 -12.40
C ALA A 70 -5.54 10.21 -11.12
N GLY A 71 -4.73 9.15 -11.00
CA GLY A 71 -4.69 8.30 -9.82
C GLY A 71 -3.78 7.08 -10.01
N CYS A 72 -3.60 6.30 -8.95
CA CYS A 72 -2.79 5.10 -8.98
C CYS A 72 -3.25 4.06 -7.94
N CYS A 73 -2.97 2.79 -8.17
CA CYS A 73 -3.19 1.71 -7.20
C CYS A 73 -2.14 0.62 -7.37
N ALA A 74 -1.84 -0.10 -6.30
CA ALA A 74 -0.85 -1.17 -6.33
C ALA A 74 -1.32 -2.41 -5.55
N ILE A 75 -0.81 -3.56 -5.95
CA ILE A 75 -1.05 -4.86 -5.33
C ILE A 75 0.30 -5.53 -5.08
N GLU A 76 0.60 -5.82 -3.82
CA GLU A 76 1.75 -6.64 -3.43
C GLU A 76 1.34 -8.12 -3.50
N GLY A 77 2.13 -8.97 -4.17
CA GLY A 77 1.85 -10.41 -4.30
C GLY A 77 1.81 -11.13 -2.95
N GLN A 78 2.72 -10.78 -2.04
CA GLN A 78 2.72 -11.21 -0.65
C GLN A 78 3.25 -10.08 0.25
N VAL A 79 2.79 -10.05 1.50
CA VAL A 79 3.28 -9.12 2.53
C VAL A 79 3.78 -9.91 3.74
N GLY A 80 4.70 -9.34 4.52
CA GLY A 80 5.13 -9.97 5.77
C GLY A 80 6.30 -10.95 5.66
N ARG A 81 6.94 -11.10 4.48
CA ARG A 81 8.06 -12.05 4.29
C ARG A 81 9.42 -11.50 4.71
N GLU A 82 9.86 -10.41 4.08
CA GLU A 82 11.14 -9.77 4.40
C GLU A 82 11.03 -8.93 5.67
N VAL A 83 9.93 -8.19 5.78
CA VAL A 83 9.58 -7.38 6.95
C VAL A 83 8.18 -7.75 7.41
N PRO A 84 7.92 -7.88 8.74
CA PRO A 84 6.59 -8.20 9.23
C PRO A 84 5.56 -7.13 8.86
N PHE A 85 4.36 -7.58 8.47
CA PHE A 85 3.24 -6.71 8.17
C PHE A 85 2.37 -6.51 9.41
N TYR A 86 2.69 -5.48 10.20
CA TYR A 86 2.08 -5.24 11.50
C TYR A 86 0.67 -4.69 11.39
N ASN A 87 -0.22 -5.25 12.22
CA ASN A 87 -1.59 -4.80 12.38
C ASN A 87 -1.97 -4.98 13.85
N TYR A 88 -2.72 -4.04 14.42
CA TYR A 88 -3.39 -4.30 15.69
C TYR A 88 -4.61 -5.17 15.44
N ARG A 89 -4.69 -6.29 16.17
CA ARG A 89 -5.92 -7.08 16.15
C ARG A 89 -6.86 -6.54 17.22
N LEU A 90 -8.01 -6.01 16.78
CA LEU A 90 -9.13 -5.72 17.68
C LEU A 90 -9.59 -7.02 18.32
N GLY A 91 -9.56 -7.07 19.64
CA GLY A 91 -10.07 -8.19 20.40
C GLY A 91 -10.84 -7.72 21.62
N THR A 92 -11.43 -8.68 22.30
CA THR A 92 -12.34 -8.43 23.41
C THR A 92 -11.95 -9.32 24.57
N LEU A 93 -11.67 -8.69 25.72
CA LEU A 93 -11.32 -9.39 26.94
C LEU A 93 -12.48 -9.31 27.94
N ALA A 94 -13.00 -10.48 28.32
CA ALA A 94 -14.02 -10.59 29.35
C ALA A 94 -13.35 -10.88 30.71
N HIS A 95 -13.60 -10.01 31.68
CA HIS A 95 -13.15 -10.17 33.05
C HIS A 95 -14.36 -10.40 33.97
N SER A 96 -14.30 -11.44 34.79
CA SER A 96 -15.34 -11.79 35.75
C SER A 96 -14.73 -11.97 37.14
N SER A 97 -15.32 -11.32 38.14
CA SER A 97 -14.95 -11.47 39.55
C SER A 97 -16.19 -11.77 40.37
N ILE A 98 -16.27 -13.01 40.87
CA ILE A 98 -17.38 -13.49 41.70
C ILE A 98 -17.43 -12.73 43.03
N GLN A 99 -16.27 -12.47 43.65
CA GLN A 99 -16.19 -11.72 44.91
C GLN A 99 -16.69 -10.27 44.79
N LEU A 100 -16.64 -9.69 43.58
CA LEU A 100 -17.07 -8.32 43.32
C LEU A 100 -18.41 -8.23 42.57
N ASP A 101 -19.08 -9.36 42.31
CA ASP A 101 -20.26 -9.46 41.43
C ASP A 101 -20.10 -8.65 40.12
N LEU A 102 -18.91 -8.75 39.53
CA LEU A 102 -18.51 -7.93 38.40
C LEU A 102 -18.28 -8.79 37.17
N HIS A 103 -18.98 -8.46 36.08
CA HIS A 103 -18.65 -8.92 34.74
C HIS A 103 -18.44 -7.72 33.83
N ARG A 104 -17.27 -7.62 33.20
CA ARG A 104 -16.93 -6.54 32.29
C ARG A 104 -16.25 -7.05 31.03
N THR A 105 -16.64 -6.46 29.92
CA THR A 105 -16.03 -6.67 28.61
C THR A 105 -15.23 -5.42 28.24
N ILE A 106 -14.01 -5.61 27.76
CA ILE A 106 -13.07 -4.52 27.43
C ILE A 106 -12.55 -4.75 26.02
N ASP A 107 -12.61 -3.73 25.17
CA ASP A 107 -11.98 -3.75 23.86
C ASP A 107 -10.47 -3.53 23.99
N THR A 108 -9.70 -4.36 23.30
CA THR A 108 -8.23 -4.39 23.39
C THR A 108 -7.59 -4.39 22.00
N LEU A 109 -6.37 -3.84 21.93
CA LEU A 109 -5.49 -3.96 20.78
C LEU A 109 -4.41 -5.01 21.11
N PHE A 110 -4.33 -6.08 20.32
CA PHE A 110 -3.27 -7.10 20.39
C PHE A 110 -2.20 -6.87 19.33
#